data_AF-A0A0F8X084-F1
#
_entry.id   AF-A0A0F8X084-F1
#
_cell.length_a   1.000
_cell.length_b   1.000
_cell.length_c   1.000
_cell.angle_alpha   90.00
_cell.angle_beta   90.00
_cell.angle_gamma   90.00
#
_symmetry.space_group_name_H-M   'P 1'
#
loop_
_entity.id
_entity.type
_entity.pdbx_description
1 polymer ?
#
loop_
_entity_poly.entity_id
_entity_poly.type
_entity_poly.pdbx_seq_one_letter_code
_entity_poly.pdbx_strand_id
1 'polypeptide(L)'
;HIDLQAEATLLRNEGGNNNHWLGLSLVGKNGPVEAIGAKVIVHAGGRKQVFINQRANGYLTYSDPRVHVGLGATEKVDRIEIIWADGERESFQINGIDRYITIKQNSGKR
;
A
#
# COMPACT_ATOMS: atom_id res chain seq x y z
N HIS A 1 34.76 14.46 -26.37
CA HIS A 1 33.43 15.05 -26.15
C HIS A 1 32.56 13.92 -25.62
N ILE A 2 31.90 14.17 -24.49
CA ILE A 2 31.37 13.15 -23.57
C ILE A 2 30.01 12.70 -24.08
N ASP A 3 29.86 11.42 -24.45
CA ASP A 3 28.55 10.80 -24.61
C ASP A 3 28.35 9.86 -23.41
N LEU A 4 27.74 10.40 -22.37
CA LEU A 4 27.25 9.63 -21.23
C LEU A 4 26.08 8.80 -21.77
N GLN A 5 26.37 7.56 -22.14
CA GLN A 5 25.36 6.52 -22.24
C GLN A 5 24.71 6.39 -20.86
N ALA A 6 23.67 7.17 -20.62
CA ALA A 6 22.69 6.83 -19.61
C ALA A 6 22.04 5.54 -20.11
N GLU A 7 22.64 4.40 -19.76
CA GLU A 7 21.91 3.14 -19.74
C GLU A 7 20.68 3.43 -18.89
N ALA A 8 19.56 3.64 -19.58
CA ALA A 8 18.25 3.62 -18.96
C ALA A 8 18.21 2.27 -18.25
N THR A 9 18.46 2.28 -16.94
CA THR A 9 18.21 1.15 -16.07
C THR A 9 16.70 1.04 -16.04
N LEU A 10 16.15 0.46 -17.09
CA LEU A 10 14.89 -0.22 -17.05
C LEU A 10 15.10 -1.26 -15.95
N LEU A 11 14.50 -1.02 -14.79
CA LEU A 11 14.23 -2.08 -13.82
C LEU A 11 13.25 -3.03 -14.49
N ARG A 12 13.84 -3.84 -15.37
CA ARG A 12 13.28 -4.97 -16.05
C ARG A 12 12.96 -5.97 -14.96
N ASN A 13 11.73 -5.93 -14.45
CA ASN A 13 11.14 -7.03 -13.69
C ASN A 13 10.86 -8.20 -14.66
N GLU A 14 11.89 -8.67 -15.37
CA GLU A 14 11.87 -9.97 -16.06
C GLU A 14 12.60 -10.95 -15.15
N GLY A 15 11.87 -11.44 -14.15
CA GLY A 15 12.43 -12.36 -13.18
C GLY A 15 11.31 -13.02 -12.43
N GLY A 16 10.95 -14.23 -12.86
CA GLY A 16 9.98 -15.12 -12.26
C GLY A 16 10.01 -15.10 -10.73
N ASN A 17 9.12 -14.30 -10.17
CA ASN A 17 8.76 -14.37 -8.78
C ASN A 17 7.25 -14.54 -8.80
N ASN A 18 6.75 -15.71 -8.43
CA ASN A 18 5.36 -15.93 -8.00
C ASN A 18 5.13 -15.16 -6.68
N ASN A 19 5.47 -13.87 -6.68
CA ASN A 19 5.32 -13.01 -5.55
C ASN A 19 4.04 -12.24 -5.71
N HIS A 20 3.23 -12.35 -4.67
CA HIS A 20 1.98 -11.69 -4.58
C HIS A 20 2.16 -10.26 -4.08
N TRP A 21 1.22 -9.42 -4.44
CA TRP A 21 1.14 -8.03 -4.00
C TRP A 21 -0.28 -7.68 -3.59
N LEU A 22 -0.45 -6.60 -2.84
CA LEU A 22 -1.76 -6.07 -2.50
C LEU A 22 -1.72 -4.55 -2.56
N GLY A 23 -2.59 -3.98 -3.37
CA GLY A 23 -2.79 -2.53 -3.43
C GLY A 23 -3.89 -2.11 -2.48
N LEU A 24 -3.61 -1.20 -1.57
CA LEU A 24 -4.57 -0.67 -0.61
C LEU A 24 -4.81 0.81 -0.91
N SER A 25 -6.06 1.16 -1.19
CA SER A 25 -6.49 2.56 -1.30
C SER A 25 -7.28 2.91 -0.05
N LEU A 26 -6.79 3.89 0.71
CA LEU A 26 -7.44 4.29 1.96
C LEU A 26 -8.31 5.52 1.73
N VAL A 27 -9.55 5.47 2.23
CA VAL A 27 -10.49 6.58 2.16
C VAL A 27 -10.98 6.89 3.57
N GLY A 28 -10.66 8.08 4.08
CA GLY A 28 -11.13 8.52 5.39
C GLY A 28 -12.61 8.85 5.38
N LYS A 29 -13.16 9.21 6.54
CA LYS A 29 -14.60 9.46 6.73
C LYS A 29 -15.17 10.51 5.77
N ASN A 30 -14.47 11.64 5.65
CA ASN A 30 -14.83 12.80 4.82
C ASN A 30 -14.05 12.83 3.49
N GLY A 31 -13.24 11.81 3.20
CA GLY A 31 -12.60 11.62 1.90
C GLY A 31 -11.16 11.10 1.94
N PRO A 32 -10.48 11.02 0.78
CA PRO A 32 -9.13 10.49 0.67
C PRO A 32 -8.08 11.30 1.44
N VAL A 33 -8.37 12.58 1.71
CA VAL A 33 -7.45 13.48 2.42
C VAL A 33 -7.32 13.11 3.90
N GLU A 34 -8.41 12.65 4.53
CA GLU A 34 -8.37 12.22 5.93
C GLU A 34 -7.65 10.89 6.13
N ALA A 35 -7.53 10.09 5.06
CA ALA A 35 -6.71 8.90 5.09
C ALA A 35 -5.21 9.20 5.04
N ILE A 36 -4.79 10.44 4.73
CA ILE A 36 -3.39 10.83 4.69
C ILE A 36 -2.84 10.84 6.11
N GLY A 37 -1.65 10.27 6.29
CA GLY A 37 -1.03 10.04 7.59
C GLY A 37 -1.50 8.77 8.28
N ALA A 38 -2.49 8.04 7.73
CA ALA A 38 -2.91 6.77 8.29
C ALA A 38 -1.78 5.73 8.20
N LYS A 39 -1.53 5.02 9.29
CA LYS A 39 -0.54 3.94 9.37
C LYS A 39 -1.24 2.61 9.08
N VAL A 40 -0.83 1.94 8.02
CA VAL A 40 -1.29 0.61 7.63
C VAL A 40 -0.28 -0.41 8.10
N ILE A 41 -0.73 -1.40 8.84
CA ILE A 41 0.07 -2.51 9.33
C ILE A 41 -0.49 -3.77 8.69
N VAL A 42 0.31 -4.44 7.86
CA VAL A 42 -0.08 -5.68 7.20
C VAL A 42 0.68 -6.84 7.80
N HIS A 43 -0.06 -7.84 8.26
CA HIS A 43 0.43 -9.13 8.71
C HIS A 43 0.17 -10.16 7.62
N ALA A 44 1.24 -10.73 7.07
CA ALA A 44 1.15 -11.77 6.04
C ALA A 44 2.30 -12.76 6.19
N GLY A 45 2.00 -14.05 6.28
CA GLY A 45 3.00 -15.12 6.24
C GLY A 45 4.00 -15.05 7.41
N GLY A 46 3.53 -14.60 8.58
CA GLY A 46 4.37 -14.39 9.76
C GLY A 46 5.25 -13.13 9.72
N ARG A 47 5.15 -12.31 8.67
CA ARG A 47 5.84 -11.01 8.57
C ARG A 47 4.88 -9.87 8.86
N LYS A 48 5.43 -8.82 9.47
CA LYS A 48 4.74 -7.56 9.73
C LYS A 48 5.37 -6.46 8.88
N GLN A 49 4.56 -5.82 8.05
CA GLN A 49 4.98 -4.68 7.24
C GLN A 49 4.17 -3.45 7.65
N VAL A 50 4.83 -2.31 7.76
CA VAL A 50 4.21 -1.06 8.18
C VAL A 50 4.39 -0.03 7.08
N PHE A 51 3.28 0.53 6.63
CA PHE A 51 3.21 1.57 5.62
C PHE A 51 2.52 2.79 6.22
N ILE A 52 2.86 3.96 5.73
CA ILE A 52 2.19 5.20 6.09
C ILE A 52 1.63 5.76 4.81
N ASN A 53 0.33 6.01 4.78
CA ASN A 53 -0.33 6.63 3.64
C ASN A 53 0.05 8.11 3.59
N GLN A 54 1.19 8.43 3.00
CA GLN A 54 1.65 9.80 2.85
C GLN A 54 1.28 10.31 1.45
N ARG A 55 0.84 11.56 1.35
CA ARG A 55 0.81 12.24 0.05
C ARG A 55 2.25 12.39 -0.43
N ALA A 56 2.58 11.81 -1.57
CA ALA A 56 3.80 12.19 -2.28
C ALA A 56 3.61 13.64 -2.76
N ASN A 57 4.19 14.60 -2.04
CA ASN A 57 4.19 16.02 -2.43
C ASN A 57 5.17 16.23 -3.60
N GLY A 58 4.76 15.83 -4.80
CA GLY A 58 5.43 16.17 -6.06
C GLY A 58 4.65 17.28 -6.76
N TYR A 59 5.27 18.46 -6.89
CA TYR A 59 4.67 19.74 -7.29
C TYR A 59 3.87 19.77 -8.61
N LEU A 60 3.87 18.70 -9.43
CA LEU A 60 3.17 18.64 -10.73
C LEU A 60 2.58 17.27 -11.08
N THR A 61 2.39 16.36 -10.11
CA THR A 61 1.91 15.00 -10.44
C THR A 61 0.88 14.54 -9.41
N TYR A 62 -0.36 14.33 -9.87
CA TYR A 62 -1.44 13.71 -9.10
C TYR A 62 -1.05 12.27 -8.78
N SER A 63 -0.22 12.07 -7.74
CA SER A 63 0.12 10.74 -7.24
C SER A 63 -1.06 10.20 -6.46
N ASP A 64 -1.67 9.16 -7.01
CA ASP A 64 -2.69 8.38 -6.33
C ASP A 64 -2.09 7.78 -5.04
N PRO A 65 -2.66 8.06 -3.84
CA PRO A 65 -2.09 7.69 -2.54
C PRO A 65 -2.27 6.19 -2.20
N ARG A 66 -2.18 5.31 -3.18
CA ARG A 66 -2.27 3.86 -2.99
C ARG A 66 -1.03 3.33 -2.26
N VAL A 67 -1.28 2.55 -1.21
CA VAL A 67 -0.25 1.78 -0.50
C VAL A 67 -0.05 0.46 -1.22
N HIS A 68 1.14 0.24 -1.78
CA HIS A 68 1.49 -1.01 -2.43
C HIS A 68 2.24 -1.90 -1.45
N VAL A 69 1.68 -3.08 -1.16
CA VAL A 69 2.23 -4.05 -0.21
C VAL A 69 2.74 -5.27 -0.97
N GLY A 70 4.04 -5.55 -0.89
CA GLY A 70 4.60 -6.78 -1.44
C GLY A 70 4.41 -7.95 -0.46
N LEU A 71 3.73 -9.02 -0.85
CA LEU A 71 3.48 -10.20 -0.02
C LEU A 71 4.50 -11.32 -0.24
N GLY A 72 5.31 -11.23 -1.29
CA GLY A 72 6.25 -12.29 -1.65
C GLY A 72 5.49 -13.58 -2.02
N ALA A 73 6.03 -14.76 -1.72
CA ALA A 73 5.33 -16.03 -1.95
C ALA A 73 4.10 -16.27 -1.05
N THR A 74 3.66 -15.27 -0.27
CA THR A 74 2.53 -15.41 0.65
C THR A 74 1.21 -15.20 -0.09
N GLU A 75 0.40 -16.24 -0.16
CA GLU A 75 -0.90 -16.21 -0.85
C GLU A 75 -2.06 -15.61 -0.02
N LYS A 76 -1.77 -15.17 1.20
CA LYS A 76 -2.80 -14.69 2.12
C LYS A 76 -2.29 -13.60 3.05
N VAL A 77 -3.15 -12.60 3.26
CA VAL A 77 -2.98 -11.60 4.32
C VAL A 77 -3.74 -12.07 5.55
N ASP A 78 -3.03 -12.22 6.67
CA ASP A 78 -3.60 -12.66 7.94
C ASP A 78 -4.49 -11.57 8.57
N ARG A 79 -3.98 -10.34 8.57
CA ARG A 79 -4.65 -9.18 9.15
C ARG A 79 -4.08 -7.89 8.58
N ILE A 80 -4.95 -6.91 8.37
CA ILE A 80 -4.56 -5.51 8.15
C ILE A 80 -5.08 -4.69 9.32
N GLU A 81 -4.23 -3.92 9.94
CA GLU A 81 -4.60 -2.94 10.96
C GLU A 81 -4.33 -1.54 10.41
N ILE A 82 -5.30 -0.65 10.49
CA ILE A 82 -5.17 0.72 10.06
C ILE A 82 -5.35 1.61 11.27
N ILE A 83 -4.37 2.45 11.51
CA ILE A 83 -4.41 3.52 12.50
C ILE A 83 -4.62 4.81 11.72
N TRP A 84 -5.83 5.36 11.80
CA TRP A 84 -6.24 6.58 11.13
C TRP A 84 -5.60 7.82 11.76
N ALA A 85 -5.64 8.94 11.03
CA ALA A 85 -5.03 10.19 11.47
C ALA A 85 -5.70 10.80 12.72
N ASP A 86 -6.96 10.45 12.98
CA ASP A 86 -7.71 10.82 14.18
C ASP A 86 -7.40 9.92 15.40
N GLY A 87 -6.55 8.91 15.23
CA GLY A 87 -6.18 7.93 16.25
C GLY A 87 -7.10 6.71 16.33
N GLU A 88 -8.16 6.65 15.51
CA GLU A 88 -9.00 5.45 15.42
C GLU A 88 -8.20 4.28 14.86
N ARG A 89 -8.47 3.09 15.38
CA ARG A 89 -7.84 1.85 14.93
C ARG A 89 -8.91 0.92 14.40
N GLU A 90 -8.67 0.38 13.23
CA GLU A 90 -9.57 -0.58 12.60
C GLU A 90 -8.79 -1.77 12.07
N SER A 91 -9.39 -2.94 12.21
CA SER A 91 -8.85 -4.18 11.68
C SER A 91 -9.69 -4.69 10.51
N PHE A 92 -9.00 -5.14 9.47
CA PHE A 92 -9.57 -5.65 8.24
C PHE A 92 -8.98 -7.02 7.93
N GLN A 93 -9.87 -7.95 7.58
CA GLN A 93 -9.49 -9.23 7.02
C GLN A 93 -9.77 -9.17 5.53
N ILE A 94 -8.73 -9.36 4.75
CA ILE A 94 -8.78 -9.29 3.30
C ILE A 94 -8.76 -10.72 2.75
N ASN A 95 -9.76 -11.03 1.92
CA ASN A 95 -9.80 -12.28 1.18
C ASN A 95 -9.35 -12.01 -0.26
N GLY A 96 -8.09 -12.33 -0.54
CA GLY A 96 -7.49 -12.21 -1.87
C GLY A 96 -6.25 -11.34 -1.90
N ILE A 97 -5.38 -11.67 -2.85
CA ILE A 97 -4.10 -11.02 -3.16
C ILE A 97 -4.12 -10.59 -4.64
N ASP A 98 -3.06 -9.94 -5.09
CA ASP A 98 -2.82 -9.48 -6.46
C ASP A 98 -3.92 -8.55 -7.00
N ARG A 99 -4.47 -7.74 -6.08
CA ARG A 99 -5.58 -6.85 -6.38
C ARG A 99 -5.50 -5.55 -5.61
N TYR A 100 -6.26 -4.58 -6.11
CA TYR A 100 -6.53 -3.34 -5.41
C TYR A 100 -7.78 -3.48 -4.54
N ILE A 101 -7.70 -2.96 -3.32
CA ILE A 101 -8.79 -2.95 -2.36
C ILE A 101 -8.88 -1.55 -1.77
N THR A 102 -10.10 -1.02 -1.80
CA THR A 102 -10.40 0.25 -1.18
C THR A 102 -10.91 -0.01 0.24
N ILE A 103 -10.19 0.50 1.22
CA ILE A 103 -10.59 0.45 2.63
C ILE A 103 -11.12 1.84 3.02
N LYS A 104 -12.35 1.85 3.50
CA LYS A 104 -12.99 3.08 3.98
C LYS A 104 -12.98 3.08 5.50
N GLN A 105 -12.64 4.22 6.09
CA GLN A 105 -12.78 4.42 7.53
C GLN A 105 -14.23 4.18 7.96
N ASN A 106 -14.43 3.49 9.09
CA ASN A 106 -15.72 3.03 9.63
C ASN A 106 -16.31 1.79 8.93
N SER A 107 -15.65 1.21 7.93
CA SER A 107 -16.09 -0.05 7.32
C SER A 107 -15.43 -1.29 7.93
N GLY A 108 -14.51 -1.09 8.89
CA GLY A 108 -13.75 -2.15 9.53
C GLY A 108 -14.36 -2.65 10.82
N LYS A 109 -13.74 -3.67 11.41
CA LYS A 109 -14.03 -4.04 12.80
C LYS A 109 -13.17 -3.17 13.72
N ARG A 110 -13.82 -2.50 14.68
CA ARG A 110 -13.18 -1.78 15.78
C ARG A 110 -12.62 -2.75 16.82
#